data_AF-A0A2G9Z325-F1
#
_entry.id   AF-A0A2G9Z325-F1
#
_cell.length_a   1.000
_cell.length_b   1.000
_cell.length_c   1.000
_cell.angle_alpha   90.00
_cell.angle_beta   90.00
_cell.angle_gamma   90.00
#
_symmetry.space_group_name_H-M   'P 1'
#
loop_
_entity.id
_entity.type
_entity.pdbx_description
1 polymer ?
#
loop_
_entity_poly.entity_id
_entity_poly.type
_entity_poly.pdbx_seq_one_letter_code
_entity_poly.pdbx_strand_id
1 'polypeptide(L)'
;MRSEMEKQNLYPPIFFSYPLYEDSIKVALFNEEQPTEWEKVKKYLEKNKYIDNKVARDISGIVHVHKMSRLLKKWTDKGLIIKIEAESKNPRDTKYKLSNIDEMNNS
;
A
#
# COMPACT_ATOMS: atom_id res chain seq x y z
N MET A 1 17.90 -16.08 14.12
CA MET A 1 17.98 -14.71 13.59
C MET A 1 17.35 -14.59 12.20
N ARG A 2 17.79 -15.39 11.22
CA ARG A 2 17.21 -15.44 9.85
C ARG A 2 15.70 -15.67 9.84
N SER A 3 15.24 -16.67 10.60
CA SER A 3 13.83 -17.03 10.76
C SER A 3 12.99 -15.95 11.47
N GLU A 4 13.61 -15.10 12.28
CA GLU A 4 12.91 -14.07 13.07
C GLU A 4 12.60 -12.84 12.21
N MET A 5 13.56 -12.42 11.37
CA MET A 5 13.39 -11.29 10.44
C MET A 5 12.37 -11.63 9.35
N GLU A 6 12.40 -12.85 8.84
CA GLU A 6 11.42 -13.36 7.87
C GLU A 6 10.01 -13.43 8.49
N LYS A 7 9.88 -13.90 9.74
CA LYS A 7 8.60 -13.92 10.48
C LYS A 7 8.00 -12.53 10.69
N GLN A 8 8.84 -11.51 10.89
CA GLN A 8 8.39 -10.14 11.14
C GLN A 8 8.18 -9.33 9.86
N ASN A 9 8.37 -9.93 8.68
CA ASN A 9 8.27 -9.27 7.37
C ASN A 9 9.14 -8.00 7.28
N LEU A 10 10.26 -8.00 8.01
CA LEU A 10 11.26 -6.94 7.98
C LEU A 10 12.27 -7.33 6.89
N TYR A 11 12.41 -6.45 5.89
CA TYR A 11 13.26 -6.48 4.68
C TYR A 11 14.07 -7.75 4.38
N PRO A 12 14.06 -8.28 3.14
CA PRO A 12 14.85 -9.46 2.79
C PRO A 12 16.36 -9.21 3.00
N PRO A 13 17.01 -9.89 3.96
CA PRO A 13 18.42 -9.65 4.24
C PRO A 13 19.31 -10.25 3.15
N ILE A 14 20.26 -9.45 2.65
CA ILE A 14 21.32 -9.91 1.74
C ILE A 14 22.50 -10.34 2.61
N PHE A 15 22.95 -11.58 2.44
CA PHE A 15 24.05 -12.17 3.20
C PHE A 15 25.32 -12.20 2.33
N PHE A 16 26.38 -11.54 2.80
CA PHE A 16 27.71 -11.68 2.23
C PHE A 16 28.55 -12.58 3.13
N SER A 17 29.05 -13.70 2.59
CA SER A 17 30.03 -14.55 3.27
C SER A 17 31.43 -14.10 2.88
N TYR A 18 32.29 -13.85 3.88
CA TYR A 18 33.69 -13.53 3.65
C TYR A 18 34.55 -14.70 4.12
N PRO A 19 35.39 -15.28 3.25
CA PRO A 19 36.21 -16.45 3.59
C PRO A 19 37.40 -16.15 4.54
N LEU A 20 37.62 -14.88 4.92
CA LEU A 20 38.79 -14.43 5.69
C LEU A 20 38.52 -14.16 7.18
N TYR A 21 37.27 -14.26 7.63
CA TYR A 21 36.90 -14.03 9.02
C TYR A 21 36.18 -15.28 9.55
N GLU A 22 36.85 -16.07 10.37
CA GLU A 22 36.24 -17.19 11.10
C GLU A 22 35.04 -16.65 11.91
N ASP A 23 33.85 -17.23 11.66
CA ASP A 23 32.59 -17.00 12.37
C ASP A 23 32.07 -15.54 12.47
N SER A 24 32.09 -14.76 11.37
CA SER A 24 31.38 -13.47 11.34
C SER A 24 30.46 -13.31 10.12
N ILE A 25 29.25 -12.78 10.37
CA ILE A 25 28.26 -12.44 9.34
C ILE A 25 28.11 -10.92 9.31
N LYS A 26 28.42 -10.29 8.17
CA LYS A 26 28.13 -8.87 7.94
C LYS A 26 26.71 -8.72 7.40
N VAL A 27 25.84 -8.08 8.17
CA VAL A 27 24.48 -7.72 7.75
C VAL A 27 24.47 -6.26 7.30
N ALA A 28 24.12 -6.00 6.04
CA ALA A 28 23.88 -4.65 5.54
C ALA A 28 22.37 -4.39 5.56
N LEU A 29 21.93 -3.45 6.40
CA LEU A 29 20.54 -2.97 6.42
C LEU A 29 20.45 -1.70 5.57
N PHE A 30 19.76 -1.77 4.44
CA PHE A 30 19.45 -0.60 3.63
C PHE A 30 18.15 0.02 4.17
N ASN A 31 18.25 1.24 4.70
CA ASN A 31 17.09 2.01 5.17
C ASN A 31 16.37 2.64 3.97
N GLU A 32 15.72 1.81 3.17
CA GLU A 32 14.87 2.27 2.08
C GLU A 32 13.51 2.68 2.64
N GLU A 33 13.16 3.96 2.48
CA GLU A 33 11.86 4.49 2.87
C GLU A 33 10.76 3.74 2.10
N GLN A 34 10.07 2.85 2.80
CA GLN A 34 9.01 2.05 2.21
C GLN A 34 7.80 2.94 1.93
N PRO A 35 7.26 2.94 0.70
CA PRO A 35 6.09 3.73 0.39
C PRO A 35 4.93 3.28 1.27
N THR A 36 4.30 4.26 1.92
CA THR A 36 3.13 4.07 2.77
C THR A 36 1.96 3.48 1.97
N GLU A 37 0.97 2.91 2.65
CA GLU A 37 -0.21 2.35 1.98
C GLU A 37 -0.95 3.41 1.16
N TRP A 38 -0.93 4.66 1.62
CA TRP A 38 -1.48 5.80 0.88
C TRP A 38 -0.71 6.05 -0.41
N GLU A 39 0.63 6.10 -0.37
CA GLU A 39 1.44 6.37 -1.56
C GLU A 39 1.30 5.29 -2.62
N LYS A 40 1.21 4.02 -2.20
CA LYS A 40 0.94 2.89 -3.10
C LYS A 40 -0.41 3.05 -3.82
N VAL A 41 -1.46 3.39 -3.07
CA VAL A 41 -2.81 3.60 -3.62
C VAL A 41 -2.88 4.87 -4.48
N LYS A 42 -2.25 5.97 -4.06
CA LYS A 42 -2.18 7.23 -4.82
C LYS A 42 -1.52 7.00 -6.17
N LYS A 43 -0.36 6.34 -6.20
CA LYS A 43 0.35 6.00 -7.45
C LYS A 43 -0.48 5.12 -8.38
N TYR A 44 -1.30 4.23 -7.82
CA TYR A 44 -2.25 3.46 -8.62
C TYR A 44 -3.36 4.35 -9.20
N LEU A 45 -3.93 5.25 -8.38
CA LEU A 45 -5.00 6.15 -8.78
C LEU A 45 -4.56 7.23 -9.79
N GLU A 46 -3.29 7.62 -9.77
CA GLU A 46 -2.69 8.49 -10.79
C GLU A 46 -2.67 7.82 -12.17
N LYS A 47 -2.56 6.48 -12.22
CA LYS A 47 -2.59 5.69 -13.45
C LYS A 47 -4.00 5.20 -13.82
N ASN A 48 -4.82 4.92 -12.82
CA ASN A 48 -6.14 4.32 -12.95
C ASN A 48 -7.17 5.22 -12.28
N LYS A 49 -8.19 5.65 -13.03
CA LYS A 49 -9.19 6.61 -12.54
C LYS A 49 -9.96 6.15 -11.29
N TYR A 50 -10.09 4.83 -11.09
CA TYR A 50 -10.89 4.25 -10.02
C TYR A 50 -10.18 3.10 -9.32
N ILE A 51 -10.48 2.92 -8.03
CA ILE A 51 -10.04 1.78 -7.24
C ILE A 51 -11.21 1.20 -6.43
N ASP A 52 -11.26 -0.12 -6.31
CA ASP A 52 -12.18 -0.81 -5.41
C ASP A 52 -11.44 -1.33 -4.16
N ASN A 53 -12.16 -1.85 -3.18
CA ASN A 53 -11.55 -2.36 -1.94
C ASN A 53 -10.60 -3.55 -2.18
N LYS A 54 -10.94 -4.44 -3.13
CA LYS A 54 -10.16 -5.64 -3.42
C LYS A 54 -8.80 -5.25 -4.02
N VAL A 55 -8.81 -4.44 -5.07
CA VAL A 55 -7.63 -3.90 -5.73
C VAL A 55 -6.78 -3.08 -4.75
N ALA A 56 -7.42 -2.27 -3.90
CA ALA A 56 -6.70 -1.50 -2.90
C ALA A 56 -5.98 -2.38 -1.86
N ARG A 57 -6.56 -3.53 -1.49
CA ARG A 57 -5.88 -4.54 -0.66
C ARG A 57 -4.72 -5.21 -1.38
N ASP A 58 -4.92 -5.58 -2.64
CA ASP A 58 -3.89 -6.24 -3.46
C ASP A 58 -2.65 -5.34 -3.62
N ILE A 59 -2.84 -4.03 -3.82
CA ILE A 59 -1.75 -3.05 -3.97
C ILE A 59 -1.06 -2.74 -2.63
N SER A 60 -1.84 -2.59 -1.56
CA SER A 60 -1.29 -2.23 -0.24
C SER A 60 -0.68 -3.41 0.52
N GLY A 61 -0.99 -4.65 0.12
CA GLY A 61 -0.63 -5.87 0.85
C GLY A 61 -1.50 -6.10 2.09
N ILE A 62 -2.63 -5.40 2.24
CA ILE A 62 -3.50 -5.53 3.40
C ILE A 62 -4.43 -6.74 3.23
N VAL A 63 -4.17 -7.80 4.01
CA VAL A 63 -5.00 -9.01 3.99
C VAL A 63 -6.40 -8.77 4.58
N HIS A 64 -6.55 -7.90 5.58
CA HIS A 64 -7.83 -7.71 6.28
C HIS A 64 -8.74 -6.67 5.63
N VAL A 65 -9.93 -7.08 5.19
CA VAL A 65 -10.96 -6.22 4.58
C VAL A 65 -11.32 -5.04 5.47
N HIS A 66 -11.61 -5.29 6.75
CA HIS A 66 -12.02 -4.24 7.68
C HIS A 66 -10.95 -3.17 7.91
N LYS A 67 -9.67 -3.56 7.91
CA LYS A 67 -8.54 -2.62 8.00
C LYS A 67 -8.54 -1.70 6.78
N MET A 68 -8.70 -2.26 5.59
CA MET A 68 -8.72 -1.45 4.36
C MET A 68 -9.94 -0.53 4.28
N SER A 69 -11.13 -1.02 4.65
CA SER A 69 -12.33 -0.18 4.69
C SER A 69 -12.20 1.01 5.65
N ARG A 70 -11.53 0.83 6.80
CA ARG A 70 -11.22 1.94 7.72
C ARG A 70 -10.25 2.96 7.10
N LEU A 71 -9.23 2.50 6.38
CA LEU A 71 -8.29 3.39 5.68
C LEU A 71 -8.98 4.17 4.57
N LEU A 72 -9.78 3.50 3.73
CA LEU A 72 -10.56 4.16 2.68
C LEU A 72 -11.51 5.20 3.26
N LYS A 73 -12.21 4.88 4.35
CA LYS A 73 -13.04 5.85 5.07
C LYS A 73 -12.21 7.03 5.57
N LYS A 74 -11.10 6.78 6.26
CA LYS A 74 -10.19 7.82 6.76
C LYS A 74 -9.67 8.73 5.65
N TRP A 75 -9.36 8.19 4.47
CA TRP A 75 -8.92 8.98 3.31
C TRP A 75 -10.07 9.77 2.68
N THR A 76 -11.29 9.22 2.68
CA THR A 76 -12.50 9.93 2.25
C THR A 76 -12.82 11.08 3.19
N ASP A 77 -12.78 10.85 4.50
CA ASP A 77 -13.04 11.86 5.54
C ASP A 77 -12.01 13.01 5.48
N LYS A 78 -10.78 12.72 5.03
CA LYS A 78 -9.72 13.71 4.81
C LYS A 78 -9.80 14.41 3.44
N GLY A 79 -10.76 14.05 2.60
CA GLY A 79 -10.89 14.63 1.25
C GLY A 79 -9.79 14.21 0.27
N LEU A 80 -9.05 13.12 0.53
CA LEU A 80 -8.02 12.62 -0.38
C LEU A 80 -8.60 11.82 -1.54
N ILE A 81 -9.72 11.13 -1.28
CA ILE A 81 -10.46 10.33 -2.26
C ILE A 81 -11.95 10.60 -2.13
N ILE A 82 -12.67 10.43 -3.23
CA ILE A 82 -14.12 10.56 -3.31
C ILE A 82 -14.70 9.17 -3.54
N LYS A 83 -15.67 8.79 -2.71
CA LYS A 83 -16.47 7.58 -2.89
C LYS A 83 -17.51 7.82 -3.97
N ILE A 84 -17.55 6.96 -4.97
CA ILE A 84 -18.56 6.93 -6.03
C ILE A 84 -19.57 5.87 -5.64
N GLU A 85 -20.79 6.32 -5.39
CA GLU A 85 -21.89 5.42 -5.09
C GLU A 85 -22.35 4.75 -6.39
N ALA A 86 -22.37 3.43 -6.39
CA ALA A 86 -23.01 2.69 -7.47
C ALA A 86 -24.53 2.81 -7.34
N GLU A 87 -25.23 2.87 -8.47
CA GLU A 87 -26.70 2.87 -8.52
C GLU A 87 -27.30 1.62 -7.85
N SER A 88 -26.52 0.53 -7.82
CA SER A 88 -26.78 -0.67 -7.03
C SER A 88 -26.28 -0.47 -5.59
N LYS A 89 -27.16 -0.64 -4.60
CA LYS A 89 -26.84 -0.64 -3.15
C LYS A 89 -25.83 -1.73 -2.71
N ASN A 90 -25.23 -2.45 -3.65
CA ASN A 90 -24.28 -3.51 -3.36
C ASN A 90 -22.92 -2.91 -2.95
N PRO A 91 -22.42 -3.19 -1.74
CA PRO A 91 -21.13 -2.65 -1.26
C PRO A 91 -19.92 -3.08 -2.10
N ARG A 92 -20.08 -4.11 -2.95
CA ARG A 92 -19.03 -4.57 -3.88
C ARG A 92 -18.81 -3.64 -5.07
N ASP A 93 -19.79 -2.82 -5.42
CA ASP A 93 -19.72 -1.90 -6.56
C ASP A 93 -19.18 -0.52 -6.16
N THR A 94 -18.83 -0.34 -4.88
CA THR A 94 -18.28 0.93 -4.39
C THR A 94 -16.88 1.16 -4.96
N LYS A 95 -16.72 2.26 -5.69
CA LYS A 95 -15.45 2.69 -6.28
C LYS A 95 -14.99 4.00 -5.63
N TYR A 96 -13.68 4.23 -5.63
CA TYR A 96 -13.07 5.45 -5.12
C TYR A 96 -12.20 6.08 -6.20
N LYS A 97 -12.15 7.41 -6.25
CA LYS A 97 -11.26 8.20 -7.13
C LYS A 97 -10.50 9.26 -6.33
N LEU A 98 -9.38 9.76 -6.85
CA LEU A 98 -8.70 10.93 -6.26
C LEU A 98 -9.61 12.16 -6.34
N SER A 99 -9.60 12.99 -5.30
CA SER A 99 -10.35 14.25 -5.26
C SER A 99 -9.84 15.28 -6.27
N ASN A 100 -8.52 15.42 -6.38
CA ASN A 100 -7.88 16.42 -7.25
C ASN A 100 -8.05 16.18 -8.76
N ILE A 101 -8.56 15.02 -9.20
CA ILE A 101 -8.77 14.76 -10.64
C ILE A 101 -9.96 15.59 -11.18
N ASP A 102 -10.91 15.97 -10.33
CA ASP A 102 -12.06 16.76 -10.80
C ASP A 102 -11.69 18.24 -11.04
N GLU A 103 -10.67 18.77 -10.37
CA GLU A 103 -10.22 20.16 -10.56
C GLU A 103 -9.40 20.35 -11.85
N MET A 104 -8.68 19.32 -12.31
CA MET A 104 -7.86 19.41 -13.53
C MET A 104 -8.64 19.28 -14.85
N ASN A 105 -9.93 18.93 -14.81
CA ASN A 105 -10.76 18.77 -16.01
C ASN A 105 -11.71 19.96 -16.28
N ASN A 106 -11.64 21.02 -15.46
CA ASN A 106 -12.48 22.22 -15.56
C ASN A 106 -11.67 23.52 -15.71
N SER A 107 -10.47 23.48 -16.30
CA SER A 107 -9.69 24.67 -16.67
C SER A 107 -9.23 24.61 -18.12
#